data_AF-A0A4U1F2K3-F1
#
_entry.id   AF-A0A4U1F2K3-F1
#
_cell.length_a   1.000
_cell.length_b   1.000
_cell.length_c   1.000
_cell.angle_alpha   90.00
_cell.angle_beta   90.00
_cell.angle_gamma   90.00
#
_symmetry.space_group_name_H-M   'P 1'
#
loop_
_entity.id
_entity.type
_entity.pdbx_description
1 polymer ?
#
loop_
_entity_poly.entity_id
_entity_poly.type
_entity_poly.pdbx_seq_one_letter_code
_entity_poly.pdbx_strand_id
1 'polypeptide(L)'
;MCRTFSFNSLSPGTDFLISIIATKGLKRSHPTVLMVSTYPDPPSDLLILGQEEHTIYLSWKLPQGGFERFQVKLLSCNLDVY
;
A
#
# COMPACT_ATOMS: atom_id res chain seq x y z
N MET A 1 0.60 17.05 24.26
CA MET A 1 1.15 15.69 24.04
C MET A 1 0.19 14.95 23.09
N CYS A 2 0.61 14.63 21.87
CA CYS A 2 -0.15 13.76 20.96
C CYS A 2 0.16 12.30 21.31
N ARG A 3 -0.84 11.42 21.38
CA ARG A 3 -0.64 9.97 21.53
C ARG A 3 -0.91 9.30 20.20
N THR A 4 0.00 8.44 19.78
CA THR A 4 -0.09 7.69 18.52
C THR A 4 -0.07 6.21 18.81
N PHE A 5 -0.83 5.45 18.03
CA PHE A 5 -0.82 3.99 18.04
C PHE A 5 -0.79 3.50 16.60
N SER A 6 -0.01 2.44 16.33
CA SER A 6 0.16 1.88 15.00
C SER A 6 -0.32 0.44 14.98
N PHE A 7 -1.22 0.14 14.06
CA PHE A 7 -1.65 -1.22 13.76
C PHE A 7 -0.78 -1.77 12.63
N ASN A 8 -0.20 -2.95 12.83
CA ASN A 8 0.64 -3.63 11.85
C ASN A 8 -0.07 -4.89 11.35
N SER A 9 0.35 -5.42 10.20
CA SER A 9 -0.14 -6.69 9.65
C SER A 9 -1.66 -6.71 9.40
N LEU A 10 -2.21 -5.57 8.97
CA LEU A 10 -3.59 -5.46 8.51
C LEU A 10 -3.75 -6.04 7.10
N SER A 11 -4.94 -6.54 6.78
CA SER A 11 -5.29 -6.95 5.43
C SER A 11 -5.15 -5.77 4.44
N PRO A 12 -4.46 -5.93 3.30
CA PRO A 12 -4.33 -4.88 2.29
C PRO A 12 -5.68 -4.54 1.64
N GLY A 13 -5.82 -3.31 1.13
CA GLY A 13 -7.01 -2.85 0.40
C GLY A 13 -8.34 -3.03 1.14
N THR A 14 -8.31 -2.93 2.47
CA THR A 14 -9.45 -3.27 3.33
C THR A 14 -9.89 -2.04 4.13
N ASP A 15 -11.20 -1.81 4.19
CA ASP A 15 -11.79 -0.77 5.02
C ASP A 15 -11.88 -1.22 6.48
N PHE A 16 -11.31 -0.42 7.38
CA PHE A 16 -11.36 -0.61 8.82
C PHE A 16 -12.16 0.49 9.49
N LEU A 17 -12.99 0.09 10.45
CA LEU A 17 -13.70 1.00 11.35
C LEU A 17 -13.01 1.01 12.71
N ILE A 18 -12.34 2.11 13.02
CA ILE A 18 -11.58 2.30 14.26
C ILE A 18 -12.44 3.06 15.26
N SER A 19 -12.61 2.52 16.47
CA SER A 19 -13.33 3.16 17.57
C SER A 19 -12.38 3.51 18.72
N ILE A 20 -12.42 4.77 19.16
CA ILE A 20 -11.58 5.30 20.23
C ILE A 20 -12.46 5.74 21.39
N ILE A 21 -12.20 5.22 22.59
CA ILE A 21 -12.95 5.53 23.80
C ILE A 21 -11.96 5.90 24.91
N ALA A 22 -12.14 7.07 25.53
CA ALA A 22 -11.38 7.46 26.71
C ALA A 22 -12.02 6.84 27.97
N THR A 23 -11.19 6.31 28.86
CA THR A 23 -11.65 5.68 30.12
C THR A 23 -11.04 6.38 31.34
N LYS A 24 -11.83 6.48 32.41
CA LYS A 24 -11.38 6.93 33.74
C LYS A 24 -12.12 6.12 34.81
N GLY A 25 -11.45 5.11 35.36
CA GLY A 25 -12.10 4.13 36.24
C GLY A 25 -13.26 3.44 35.53
N LEU A 26 -14.47 3.53 36.10
CA LEU A 26 -15.70 2.99 35.51
C LEU A 26 -16.36 3.91 34.47
N LYS A 27 -15.87 5.16 34.30
CA LYS A 27 -16.42 6.11 33.32
C LYS A 27 -15.79 5.91 31.95
N ARG A 28 -16.60 6.04 30.89
CA ARG A 28 -16.18 6.00 29.48
C ARG A 28 -16.72 7.24 28.75
N SER A 29 -15.96 7.76 27.79
CA SER A 29 -16.46 8.79 26.87
C SER A 29 -17.41 8.18 25.84
N HIS A 30 -18.07 9.02 25.06
CA HIS A 30 -18.63 8.59 23.78
C HIS A 30 -17.50 8.11 22.85
N PRO A 31 -17.75 7.11 21.99
CA PRO A 31 -16.77 6.65 21.02
C PRO A 31 -16.57 7.68 19.91
N THR A 32 -15.32 7.93 19.56
CA THR A 32 -14.95 8.54 18.28
C THR A 32 -14.71 7.42 17.28
N VAL A 33 -15.39 7.46 16.13
CA VAL A 33 -15.28 6.43 15.10
C VAL A 33 -14.66 7.04 13.84
N LEU A 34 -13.70 6.31 13.26
CA LEU A 34 -13.04 6.69 12.01
C LEU A 34 -13.09 5.50 11.03
N MET A 35 -13.35 5.79 9.77
CA MET A 35 -13.17 4.82 8.68
C MET A 35 -11.84 5.09 7.98
N VAL A 36 -11.01 4.07 7.87
CA VAL A 36 -9.69 4.15 7.23
C VAL A 36 -9.49 2.93 6.36
N SER A 37 -9.01 3.13 5.14
CA SER A 37 -8.67 2.06 4.22
C SER A 37 -7.17 1.80 4.24
N THR A 38 -6.75 0.54 4.24
CA THR A 38 -5.37 0.17 3.95
C THR A 38 -5.11 0.25 2.45
N TYR A 39 -3.87 0.55 2.07
CA TYR A 39 -3.48 0.44 0.67
C TYR A 39 -3.44 -1.03 0.24
N PRO A 40 -3.69 -1.35 -1.04
CA PRO A 40 -3.31 -2.62 -1.60
C PRO A 40 -1.81 -2.86 -1.47
N ASP A 41 -1.41 -4.12 -1.51
CA ASP A 41 0.00 -4.46 -1.59
C ASP A 41 0.59 -3.96 -2.92
N PRO A 42 1.90 -3.68 -2.97
CA PRO A 42 2.56 -3.45 -4.25
C PRO A 42 2.53 -4.74 -5.12
N PRO A 43 2.56 -4.61 -6.46
CA PRO A 43 2.87 -5.74 -7.33
C PRO A 43 4.21 -6.37 -6.93
N SER A 44 4.31 -7.68 -7.08
CA SER A 44 5.51 -8.45 -6.72
C SER A 44 5.98 -9.30 -7.89
N ASP A 45 7.15 -9.91 -7.76
CA ASP A 45 7.71 -10.84 -8.74
C ASP A 45 7.80 -10.23 -10.15
N LEU A 46 8.31 -9.00 -10.26
CA LEU A 46 8.53 -8.36 -11.56
C LEU A 46 9.62 -9.11 -12.34
N LEU A 47 9.25 -9.60 -13.51
CA LEU A 47 10.10 -10.34 -14.43
C LEU A 47 10.18 -9.64 -15.78
N ILE A 48 11.39 -9.63 -16.35
CA ILE A 48 11.62 -9.27 -17.75
C ILE A 48 11.59 -10.57 -18.54
N LEU A 49 10.57 -10.74 -19.38
CA LEU A 49 10.39 -11.94 -20.18
C LEU A 49 11.23 -11.90 -21.47
N GLY A 50 11.56 -10.69 -21.94
CA GLY A 50 12.36 -10.49 -23.13
C GLY A 50 12.39 -9.01 -23.54
N GLN A 51 13.33 -8.70 -24.43
CA GLN A 51 13.50 -7.37 -24.99
C GLN A 51 13.80 -7.48 -26.48
N GLU A 52 13.16 -6.60 -27.25
CA GLU A 52 13.43 -6.32 -28.66
C GLU A 52 13.96 -4.88 -28.79
N GLU A 53 14.21 -4.41 -30.01
CA GLU A 53 14.80 -3.10 -30.28
C GLU A 53 14.02 -1.94 -29.64
N HIS A 54 12.69 -2.02 -29.63
CA HIS A 54 11.80 -0.97 -29.09
C HIS A 54 10.72 -1.50 -28.14
N THR A 55 10.80 -2.77 -27.75
CA THR A 55 9.77 -3.45 -26.94
C THR A 55 10.40 -4.17 -25.75
N ILE A 56 9.78 -4.05 -24.59
CA ILE A 56 10.14 -4.85 -23.41
C ILE A 56 8.89 -5.60 -22.94
N TYR A 57 9.01 -6.91 -22.79
CA TYR A 57 7.96 -7.75 -22.27
C TYR A 57 8.14 -7.94 -20.76
N LEU A 58 7.14 -7.50 -19.99
CA LEU A 58 7.16 -7.54 -18.53
C LEU A 58 6.04 -8.44 -18.01
N SER A 59 6.28 -9.09 -16.87
CA SER A 59 5.27 -9.82 -16.11
C SER A 59 5.45 -9.55 -14.62
N TRP A 60 4.36 -9.53 -13.86
CA TRP A 60 4.38 -9.41 -12.41
C TRP A 60 3.17 -10.12 -11.83
N LYS A 61 3.25 -10.43 -10.53
CA LYS A 61 2.14 -10.98 -9.76
C LYS A 61 1.17 -9.88 -9.35
N LEU A 62 -0.13 -10.16 -9.46
CA LEU A 62 -1.19 -9.24 -9.06
C LEU A 62 -1.11 -8.92 -7.55
N PRO A 63 -1.34 -7.65 -7.16
CA PRO A 63 -1.32 -7.26 -5.76
C PRO A 63 -2.50 -7.83 -4.97
N GLN A 64 -2.31 -8.03 -3.67
CA GLN A 64 -3.40 -8.31 -2.74
C GLN A 64 -4.13 -7.02 -2.36
N GLY A 65 -5.41 -7.12 -2.00
CA GLY A 65 -6.23 -5.96 -1.68
C GLY A 65 -6.81 -5.23 -2.91
N GLY A 66 -6.69 -5.83 -4.10
CA GLY A 66 -7.27 -5.28 -5.33
C GLY A 66 -6.41 -4.20 -5.99
N PHE A 67 -6.76 -3.83 -7.21
CA PHE A 67 -6.11 -2.76 -7.96
C PHE A 67 -7.08 -2.17 -8.98
N GLU A 68 -6.86 -0.92 -9.36
CA GLU A 68 -7.61 -0.27 -10.43
C GLU A 68 -6.76 -0.13 -11.71
N ARG A 69 -5.50 0.31 -11.55
CA ARG A 69 -4.57 0.51 -12.66
C ARG A 69 -3.12 0.29 -12.25
N PHE A 70 -2.28 -0.06 -13.22
CA PHE A 70 -0.84 -0.11 -13.05
C PHE A 70 -0.19 1.10 -13.72
N GLN A 71 0.85 1.66 -13.11
CA GLN A 71 1.69 2.70 -13.69
C GLN A 71 3.12 2.15 -13.83
N VAL A 72 3.60 2.08 -15.06
CA VAL A 72 4.96 1.60 -15.36
C VAL A 72 5.85 2.80 -15.64
N LYS A 73 7.03 2.85 -15.01
CA LYS A 73 8.05 3.87 -15.25
C LYS A 73 9.33 3.19 -15.72
N LEU A 74 9.72 3.47 -16.96
CA LEU A 74 11.02 3.07 -17.50
C LEU A 74 12.02 4.19 -17.18
N LEU A 75 13.15 3.81 -16.59
CA LEU A 75 14.25 4.72 -16.30
C LEU A 75 15.45 4.29 -17.15
N SER A 76 15.83 5.11 -18.12
CA SER A 76 17.14 4.96 -18.76
C SER A 76 18.18 5.52 -17.80
N CYS A 77 19.15 4.70 -17.40
CA CYS A 77 20.35 5.22 -16.79
C CYS A 77 21.34 5.43 -17.93
N ASN A 78 21.47 6.66 -18.41
CA ASN A 78 22.55 6.98 -19.33
C ASN A 78 23.85 6.89 -18.51
N LEU A 79 24.62 5.83 -18.72
CA LEU A 79 26.04 5.89 -18.46
C LEU A 79 26.62 6.76 -19.56
N ASP A 80 26.65 8.08 -19.32
CA ASP A 80 27.50 8.98 -20.06
C ASP A 80 28.94 8.59 -19.71
N VAL A 81 29.47 7.63 -20.47
CA VAL A 81 30.90 7.32 -20.47
C VAL A 81 31.58 8.48 -21.20
N TYR A 82 32.33 9.27 -20.45
CA TYR A 82 33.24 10.32 -20.93
C TYR A 82 34.19 9.82 -22.02
#